data_AF-A0A2I7N417-F1
#
_entry.id   AF-A0A2I7N417-F1
#
_cell.length_a   1.000
_cell.length_b   1.000
_cell.length_c   1.000
_cell.angle_alpha   90.00
_cell.angle_beta   90.00
_cell.angle_gamma   90.00
#
_symmetry.space_group_name_H-M   'P 1'
#
loop_
_entity.id
_entity.type
_entity.pdbx_description
1 polymer ?
#
loop_
_entity_poly.entity_id
_entity_poly.type
_entity_poly.pdbx_seq_one_letter_code
_entity_poly.pdbx_strand_id
1 'polypeptide(L)'
;MVKWFLTILLTFTALISYADGSNTSQPTKYKKLMNYNVSGLCSQNGGKMVTQYTGSHKPYQVCIFDDNRQCEVKALNSGACPVGGIKITGYDKPEQVYCAIKGGEVKAEKHAKCRLPSGKIYSAHKLYYAM
;
A
#
# COMPACT_ATOMS: atom_id res chain seq x y z
N MET A 1 -36.59 45.76 -38.71
CA MET A 1 -36.44 46.39 -40.04
C MET A 1 -34.95 46.72 -40.23
N VAL A 2 -34.43 46.28 -41.38
CA VAL A 2 -33.15 46.55 -42.10
C VAL A 2 -32.38 47.81 -41.63
N LYS A 3 -31.06 47.83 -41.42
CA LYS A 3 -29.95 47.77 -42.42
C LYS A 3 -28.62 47.73 -41.66
N TRP A 4 -27.72 46.77 -41.89
CA TRP A 4 -26.63 46.81 -42.88
C TRP A 4 -25.68 48.01 -42.72
N PHE A 5 -24.57 47.79 -42.00
CA PHE A 5 -23.33 48.53 -42.19
C PHE A 5 -22.18 47.53 -42.34
N LEU A 6 -21.66 47.44 -43.57
CA LEU A 6 -20.35 46.90 -43.88
C LEU A 6 -19.29 47.85 -43.32
N THR A 7 -18.36 47.37 -42.50
CA THR A 7 -17.00 47.93 -42.47
C THR A 7 -16.02 46.91 -41.89
N ILE A 8 -14.97 46.72 -42.67
CA ILE A 8 -13.85 45.79 -42.51
C ILE A 8 -12.93 46.29 -41.40
N LEU A 9 -12.48 45.40 -40.49
CA LEU A 9 -11.17 45.54 -39.84
C LEU A 9 -10.70 44.19 -39.27
N LEU A 10 -9.68 43.65 -39.94
CA LEU A 10 -8.78 42.61 -39.46
C LEU A 10 -8.31 42.92 -38.04
N THR A 11 -8.72 42.13 -37.05
CA THR A 11 -7.93 41.95 -35.83
C THR A 11 -7.95 40.48 -35.44
N PHE A 12 -6.77 39.88 -35.58
CA PHE A 12 -6.35 38.64 -34.94
C PHE A 12 -6.82 38.63 -33.48
N THR A 13 -7.81 37.80 -33.16
CA THR A 13 -8.05 37.39 -31.78
C THR A 13 -7.72 35.92 -31.70
N ALA A 14 -6.62 35.65 -31.01
CA ALA A 14 -6.02 34.34 -30.85
C ALA A 14 -7.07 33.31 -30.39
N LEU A 15 -6.99 32.12 -30.98
CA LEU A 15 -7.64 30.92 -30.47
C LEU A 15 -7.13 30.68 -29.05
N ILE A 16 -7.88 31.13 -28.04
CA ILE A 16 -7.67 30.71 -26.67
C ILE A 16 -8.17 29.26 -26.64
N SER A 17 -7.22 28.33 -26.79
CA SER A 17 -7.44 26.93 -26.45
C SER A 17 -7.70 26.91 -24.94
N TYR A 18 -8.97 26.79 -24.55
CA TYR A 18 -9.33 26.41 -23.19
C TYR A 18 -8.92 24.96 -23.02
N ALA A 19 -7.66 24.74 -22.60
CA ALA A 19 -7.28 23.48 -22.00
C ALA A 19 -7.93 23.45 -20.60
N ASP A 20 -8.99 22.66 -20.45
CA ASP A 20 -9.51 22.23 -19.15
C ASP A 20 -8.43 21.39 -18.45
N GLY A 21 -7.45 22.08 -17.86
CA GLY A 21 -6.47 21.49 -16.98
C GLY A 21 -7.13 21.19 -15.65
N SER A 22 -7.87 20.08 -15.59
CA SER A 22 -8.25 19.44 -14.32
C SER A 22 -7.00 18.89 -13.64
N ASN A 23 -6.14 19.79 -13.17
CA ASN A 23 -5.09 19.52 -12.21
C ASN A 23 -5.75 19.22 -10.87
N THR A 24 -6.30 18.01 -10.77
CA THR A 24 -6.61 17.36 -9.50
C THR A 24 -5.27 17.08 -8.82
N SER A 25 -4.72 18.12 -8.21
CA SER A 25 -3.73 17.99 -7.16
C SER A 25 -4.40 17.20 -6.03
N GLN A 26 -4.22 15.87 -6.07
CA GLN A 26 -4.68 14.99 -5.01
C GLN A 26 -4.18 15.53 -3.66
N PRO A 27 -5.06 15.65 -2.65
CA PRO A 27 -4.76 16.34 -1.41
C PRO A 27 -3.57 15.69 -0.70
N THR A 28 -2.57 16.52 -0.42
CA THR A 28 -1.29 16.27 0.26
C THR A 28 -1.41 15.60 1.65
N LYS A 29 -2.63 15.42 2.16
CA LYS A 29 -2.94 14.72 3.42
C LYS A 29 -2.61 13.23 3.37
N TYR A 30 -2.77 12.56 2.22
CA TYR A 30 -2.43 11.13 2.07
C TYR A 30 -0.93 10.88 1.88
N LYS A 31 -0.17 11.88 1.44
CA LYS A 31 1.30 11.79 1.28
C LYS A 31 2.02 11.68 2.64
N LYS A 32 1.41 12.20 3.71
CA LYS A 32 2.03 12.27 5.06
C LYS A 32 1.86 11.00 5.89
N LEU A 33 0.93 10.08 5.55
CA LEU A 33 0.77 8.80 6.24
C LEU A 33 1.50 7.61 5.58
N MET A 34 2.06 7.79 4.38
CA MET A 34 2.90 6.79 3.68
C MET A 34 4.40 7.01 3.92
N ASN A 35 4.81 7.56 5.08
CA ASN A 35 6.22 7.68 5.45
C ASN A 35 6.76 6.38 6.09
N TYR A 36 6.58 5.26 5.39
CA TYR A 36 7.49 4.12 5.46
C TYR A 36 7.85 3.74 4.02
N ASN A 37 8.20 4.74 3.22
CA ASN A 37 8.93 4.53 1.99
C ASN A 37 10.36 4.12 2.39
N VAL A 38 10.51 2.87 2.82
CA VAL A 38 11.80 2.17 2.69
C VAL A 38 11.93 1.80 1.22
N SER A 39 11.89 2.83 0.37
CA SER A 39 11.87 2.70 -1.08
C SER A 39 13.16 1.98 -1.47
N GLY A 40 13.02 0.74 -1.95
CA GLY A 40 14.15 -0.12 -2.28
C GLY A 40 14.51 -1.19 -1.23
N LEU A 41 13.95 -1.21 -0.01
CA LEU A 41 14.29 -2.24 0.99
C LEU A 41 14.03 -3.65 0.46
N CYS A 42 12.84 -3.89 -0.12
CA CYS A 42 12.56 -5.21 -0.69
C CYS A 42 13.55 -5.53 -1.80
N SER A 43 13.76 -4.62 -2.75
CA SER A 43 14.64 -4.83 -3.91
C SER A 43 16.10 -5.05 -3.52
N GLN A 44 16.63 -4.32 -2.54
CA GLN A 44 17.97 -4.50 -1.99
C GLN A 44 18.14 -5.86 -1.31
N ASN A 45 17.06 -6.44 -0.80
CA ASN A 45 17.04 -7.76 -0.17
C ASN A 45 16.57 -8.87 -1.14
N GLY A 46 16.50 -8.60 -2.44
CA GLY A 46 16.13 -9.59 -3.46
C GLY A 46 14.62 -9.87 -3.57
N GLY A 47 13.77 -8.97 -3.08
CA GLY A 47 12.32 -9.07 -3.13
C GLY A 47 11.62 -7.97 -3.92
N LYS A 48 10.34 -8.17 -4.18
CA LYS A 48 9.43 -7.19 -4.79
C LYS A 48 8.46 -6.65 -3.75
N MET A 49 8.34 -5.32 -3.65
CA MET A 49 7.36 -4.70 -2.77
C MET A 49 5.97 -4.71 -3.42
N VAL A 50 4.95 -5.05 -2.65
CA VAL A 50 3.53 -4.91 -3.02
C VAL A 50 2.74 -4.30 -1.87
N THR A 51 1.66 -3.60 -2.20
CA THR A 51 0.67 -3.16 -1.20
C THR A 51 -0.40 -4.23 -1.05
N GLN A 52 -0.66 -4.63 0.19
CA GLN A 52 -1.78 -5.50 0.56
C GLN A 52 -2.70 -4.77 1.54
N TYR A 53 -3.86 -5.36 1.81
CA TYR A 53 -4.89 -4.77 2.68
C TYR A 53 -5.28 -5.76 3.76
N THR A 54 -5.46 -5.26 4.98
CA THR A 54 -6.01 -6.09 6.07
C THR A 54 -7.48 -6.40 5.81
N GLY A 55 -8.07 -7.28 6.62
CA GLY A 55 -9.50 -7.53 6.60
C GLY A 55 -10.36 -6.28 6.88
N SER A 56 -9.77 -5.27 7.53
CA SER A 56 -10.37 -3.94 7.74
C SER A 56 -10.04 -2.92 6.64
N HIS A 57 -9.52 -3.36 5.50
CA HIS A 57 -9.07 -2.50 4.39
C HIS A 57 -7.94 -1.52 4.73
N LYS A 58 -7.13 -1.80 5.75
CA LYS A 58 -5.95 -0.97 6.05
C LYS A 58 -4.77 -1.39 5.18
N PRO A 59 -4.13 -0.48 4.43
CA PRO A 59 -3.00 -0.84 3.59
C PRO A 59 -1.76 -1.14 4.43
N TYR A 60 -0.98 -2.14 3.99
CA TYR A 60 0.35 -2.45 4.51
C TYR A 60 1.26 -2.90 3.36
N GLN A 61 2.57 -2.74 3.52
CA GLN A 61 3.55 -3.08 2.49
C GLN A 61 4.18 -4.45 2.78
N VAL A 62 4.28 -5.28 1.76
CA VAL A 62 4.84 -6.64 1.84
C VAL A 62 5.99 -6.76 0.84
N CYS A 63 7.13 -7.29 1.29
CA CYS A 63 8.16 -7.81 0.41
C CYS A 63 7.82 -9.26 0.06
N ILE A 64 7.70 -9.57 -1.23
CA ILE A 64 7.60 -10.93 -1.76
C ILE A 64 8.96 -11.33 -2.31
N PHE A 65 9.45 -12.50 -1.89
CA PHE A 65 10.70 -13.10 -2.33
C PHE A 65 10.43 -14.41 -3.09
N ASP A 66 11.49 -15.06 -3.53
CA ASP A 66 11.44 -16.38 -4.17
C ASP A 66 10.73 -17.42 -3.30
N ASP A 67 10.18 -18.46 -3.95
CA ASP A 67 9.38 -19.52 -3.28
C ASP A 67 8.18 -18.95 -2.49
N ASN A 68 7.65 -17.81 -2.96
CA ASN A 68 6.53 -17.09 -2.34
C ASN A 68 6.76 -16.77 -0.86
N ARG A 69 8.02 -16.52 -0.48
CA ARG A 69 8.36 -16.07 0.88
C ARG A 69 7.99 -14.61 1.07
N GLN A 70 7.58 -14.24 2.27
CA GLN A 70 7.04 -12.90 2.52
C GLN A 70 7.48 -12.30 3.86
N CYS A 71 7.52 -10.97 3.92
CA CYS A 71 7.63 -10.16 5.14
C CYS A 71 6.82 -8.87 4.99
N GLU A 72 6.22 -8.37 6.07
CA GLU A 72 5.84 -6.95 6.13
C GLU A 72 7.14 -6.11 6.06
N VAL A 73 7.15 -5.04 5.26
CA VAL A 73 8.32 -4.16 5.09
C VAL A 73 8.86 -3.65 6.43
N LYS A 74 7.97 -3.32 7.37
CA LYS A 74 8.35 -2.88 8.72
C LYS A 74 9.01 -3.99 9.54
N ALA A 75 8.52 -5.22 9.43
CA ALA A 75 9.06 -6.36 10.14
C ALA A 75 10.44 -6.75 9.57
N LEU A 76 10.61 -6.66 8.25
CA LEU A 76 11.92 -6.81 7.61
C LEU A 76 12.90 -5.72 8.08
N ASN A 77 12.49 -4.44 8.05
CA ASN A 77 13.33 -3.31 8.43
C ASN A 77 13.78 -3.37 9.90
N SER A 78 12.94 -3.91 10.79
CA SER A 78 13.25 -4.06 12.22
C SER A 78 13.99 -5.37 12.55
N GLY A 79 14.22 -6.24 11.56
CA GLY A 79 14.80 -7.57 11.78
C GLY A 79 13.86 -8.60 12.43
N ALA A 80 12.59 -8.23 12.69
CA ALA A 80 11.59 -9.16 13.22
C ALA A 80 11.16 -10.23 12.21
N CYS A 81 11.31 -9.94 10.92
CA CYS A 81 11.14 -10.91 9.84
C CYS A 81 12.48 -11.09 9.11
N PRO A 82 12.95 -12.34 8.90
CA PRO A 82 14.27 -12.59 8.34
C PRO A 82 14.40 -12.10 6.90
N VAL A 83 15.63 -11.71 6.52
CA VAL A 83 15.98 -11.42 5.12
C VAL A 83 15.67 -12.65 4.26
N GLY A 84 15.07 -12.43 3.08
CA GLY A 84 14.56 -13.49 2.21
C GLY A 84 13.17 -14.01 2.57
N GLY A 85 12.58 -13.55 3.68
CA GLY A 85 11.20 -13.82 4.04
C GLY A 85 10.93 -15.18 4.66
N ILE A 86 9.75 -15.29 5.25
CA ILE A 86 9.24 -16.56 5.77
C ILE A 86 8.40 -17.27 4.73
N LYS A 87 8.44 -18.60 4.74
CA LYS A 87 7.54 -19.39 3.90
C LYS A 87 6.13 -19.31 4.48
N ILE A 88 5.17 -18.93 3.66
CA ILE A 88 3.77 -18.78 4.09
C ILE A 88 2.91 -20.00 3.78
N THR A 89 3.46 -20.96 3.01
CA THR A 89 2.79 -22.24 2.78
C THR A 89 2.68 -22.99 4.10
N GLY A 90 1.47 -23.41 4.47
CA GLY A 90 1.19 -24.06 5.77
C GLY A 90 0.31 -23.23 6.69
N TYR A 91 -0.04 -21.98 6.33
CA TYR A 91 -1.12 -21.24 6.97
C TYR A 91 -2.43 -21.44 6.21
N ASP A 92 -3.51 -21.63 6.96
CA ASP A 92 -4.86 -21.88 6.42
C ASP A 92 -5.65 -20.59 6.17
N LYS A 93 -5.24 -19.49 6.81
CA LYS A 93 -6.01 -18.24 6.86
C LYS A 93 -5.14 -17.00 6.65
N PRO A 94 -5.66 -15.94 6.01
CA PRO A 94 -4.92 -14.70 5.76
C PRO A 94 -4.48 -14.02 7.07
N GLU A 95 -5.27 -14.12 8.15
CA GLU A 95 -4.89 -13.56 9.45
C GLU A 95 -3.67 -14.24 10.08
N GLN A 96 -3.45 -15.53 9.78
CA GLN A 96 -2.26 -16.26 10.23
C GLN A 96 -1.04 -15.80 9.44
N VAL A 97 -1.17 -15.72 8.11
CA VAL A 97 -0.11 -15.16 7.24
C VAL A 97 0.26 -13.75 7.70
N TYR A 98 -0.75 -12.89 7.94
CA TYR A 98 -0.54 -11.52 8.40
C TYR A 98 0.22 -11.48 9.72
N CYS A 99 -0.13 -12.31 10.71
CA CYS A 99 0.66 -12.38 11.95
C CYS A 99 2.12 -12.79 11.68
N ALA A 100 2.32 -13.85 10.89
CA ALA A 100 3.63 -14.44 10.66
C ALA A 100 4.58 -13.45 9.95
N ILE A 101 4.10 -12.78 8.89
CA ILE A 101 4.93 -11.82 8.14
C ILE A 101 5.22 -10.53 8.93
N LYS A 102 4.51 -10.27 10.03
CA LYS A 102 4.85 -9.21 11.01
C LYS A 102 5.97 -9.62 11.97
N GLY A 103 6.55 -10.81 11.79
CA GLY A 103 7.51 -11.42 12.73
C GLY A 103 6.83 -12.05 13.95
N GLY A 104 5.51 -12.24 13.90
CA GLY A 104 4.76 -12.86 14.98
C GLY A 104 4.80 -14.37 14.93
N GLU A 105 4.58 -15.00 16.08
CA GLU A 105 4.38 -16.44 16.18
C GLU A 105 2.89 -16.78 16.15
N VAL A 106 2.51 -17.73 15.30
CA VAL A 106 1.13 -18.18 15.11
C VAL A 106 1.11 -19.62 14.61
N LYS A 107 0.09 -20.37 15.00
CA LYS A 107 -0.16 -21.75 14.54
C LYS A 107 -1.23 -21.78 13.46
N ALA A 108 -1.16 -22.78 12.59
CA ALA A 108 -2.19 -23.09 11.62
C ALA A 108 -3.35 -23.85 12.29
N GLU A 109 -4.18 -23.12 13.03
CA GLU A 109 -5.32 -23.68 13.77
C GLU A 109 -6.49 -22.69 13.80
N LYS A 110 -7.69 -23.20 14.13
CA LYS A 110 -8.88 -22.35 14.32
C LYS A 110 -8.66 -21.43 15.51
N HIS A 111 -9.11 -20.17 15.39
CA HIS A 111 -8.96 -19.14 16.42
C HIS A 111 -7.51 -18.93 16.89
N ALA A 112 -6.55 -19.13 15.99
CA ALA A 112 -5.13 -19.02 16.29
C ALA A 112 -4.78 -17.71 17.01
N LYS A 113 -3.89 -17.82 18.00
CA LYS A 113 -3.30 -16.67 18.69
C LYS A 113 -2.04 -16.22 17.96
N CYS A 114 -1.89 -14.92 17.83
CA CYS A 114 -0.71 -14.25 17.32
C CYS A 114 0.07 -13.64 18.49
N ARG A 115 1.33 -14.05 18.68
CA ARG A 115 2.27 -13.40 19.60
C ARG A 115 3.22 -12.52 18.79
N LEU A 116 3.09 -11.21 18.90
CA LEU A 116 3.95 -10.26 18.19
C LEU A 116 5.34 -10.15 18.85
N PRO A 117 6.37 -9.67 18.13
CA PRO A 117 7.71 -9.42 18.70
C PRO A 117 7.71 -8.53 19.94
N SER A 118 6.73 -7.63 20.05
CA SER A 118 6.52 -6.77 21.24
C SER A 118 6.06 -7.53 22.50
N GLY A 119 5.83 -8.84 22.43
CA GLY A 119 5.24 -9.66 23.49
C GLY A 119 3.71 -9.59 23.58
N LYS A 120 3.07 -8.66 22.85
CA LYS A 120 1.60 -8.55 22.82
C LYS A 120 0.98 -9.75 22.12
N ILE A 121 -0.10 -10.27 22.71
CA ILE A 121 -0.84 -11.42 22.22
C ILE A 121 -2.26 -11.01 21.83
N TYR A 122 -2.68 -11.39 20.63
CA TYR A 122 -4.04 -11.17 20.11
C TYR A 122 -4.56 -12.46 19.48
N SER A 123 -5.87 -12.58 19.27
CA SER A 123 -6.34 -13.54 18.26
C SER A 123 -5.91 -13.02 16.88
N ALA A 124 -5.49 -13.91 15.99
CA ALA A 124 -5.09 -13.54 14.63
C ALA A 124 -6.22 -12.79 13.92
N HIS A 125 -7.46 -13.25 14.08
CA HIS A 125 -8.65 -12.59 13.55
C HIS A 125 -8.78 -11.14 14.02
N LYS A 126 -8.64 -10.86 15.33
CA LYS A 126 -8.73 -9.49 15.86
C LYS A 126 -7.62 -8.61 15.29
N LEU A 127 -6.41 -9.14 15.19
CA LEU A 127 -5.27 -8.43 14.63
C LEU A 127 -5.49 -8.04 13.15
N TYR A 128 -6.16 -8.90 12.38
CA TYR A 128 -6.36 -8.69 10.95
C TYR A 128 -7.65 -7.91 10.60
N TYR A 129 -8.72 -8.02 11.39
CA TYR A 129 -10.03 -7.42 11.09
C TYR A 129 -10.42 -6.24 11.99
N ALA A 130 -9.72 -5.98 13.10
CA ALA A 130 -10.15 -4.95 14.05
C ALA A 130 -9.05 -3.95 14.48
N MET A 131 -7.81 -4.14 14.04
CA MET A 131 -6.67 -3.27 14.37
C MET A 131 -6.21 -2.46 13.19
#